data_AF-A0A9P5ZI99-F1
#
_entry.id   AF-A0A9P5ZI99-F1
#
_cell.length_a   1.000
_cell.length_b   1.000
_cell.length_c   1.000
_cell.angle_alpha   90.00
_cell.angle_beta   90.00
_cell.angle_gamma   90.00
#
_symmetry.space_group_name_H-M   'P 1'
#
loop_
_entity.id
_entity.type
_entity.pdbx_description
1 polymer ?
#
loop_
_entity_poly.entity_id
_entity_poly.type
_entity_poly.pdbx_seq_one_letter_code
_entity_poly.pdbx_strand_id
1 'polypeptide(L)'
;MIWHEGLGHDLSPAACAECCTETVTSLATVCCKDCLNCRLYCHSCMVAIHKCMLLHCIEEWNGDYFAPRSLKELGLWIQLGHPCGEHCTNPQPAFDDAFTIIDSTCVHEVSLDFCSCETAKLPIIQLLRHRLFPATSVAPRTAATFAVLDHFHMLSLEGKVSAFEFWRALARTTDKTEISPPPVCRLINGPWLSLIHVRRIVTKP
;
A
#
# COMPACT_ATOMS: atom_id res chain seq x y z
N MET A 1 -1.88 -17.87 -12.95
CA MET A 1 -2.78 -17.72 -11.79
C MET A 1 -2.54 -18.94 -10.91
N ILE A 2 -1.53 -18.88 -10.04
CA ILE A 2 -1.21 -20.00 -9.14
C ILE A 2 -2.10 -19.81 -7.92
N TRP A 3 -3.04 -20.74 -7.75
CA TRP A 3 -3.94 -20.79 -6.60
C TRP A 3 -3.10 -21.15 -5.36
N HIS A 4 -2.95 -20.20 -4.43
CA HIS A 4 -2.30 -20.41 -3.12
C HIS A 4 -3.31 -20.92 -2.07
N GLU A 5 -4.35 -21.65 -2.49
CA GLU A 5 -5.31 -22.28 -1.57
C GLU A 5 -4.78 -23.64 -1.10
N GLY A 6 -3.61 -23.63 -0.47
CA GLY A 6 -3.09 -24.77 0.30
C GLY A 6 -3.68 -24.84 1.71
N LEU A 7 -4.59 -23.94 2.06
CA LEU A 7 -5.23 -23.82 3.37
C LEU A 7 -6.73 -24.00 3.13
N GLY A 8 -7.19 -25.24 3.22
CA GLY A 8 -8.59 -25.61 2.98
C GLY A 8 -9.58 -24.94 3.94
N HIS A 9 -10.82 -25.41 3.88
CA HIS A 9 -12.04 -24.96 4.57
C HIS A 9 -12.01 -24.81 6.12
N ASP A 10 -10.85 -24.56 6.75
CA ASP A 10 -10.71 -24.32 8.19
C ASP A 10 -10.63 -22.81 8.54
N LEU A 11 -10.96 -21.92 7.60
CA LEU A 11 -10.98 -20.46 7.79
C LEU A 11 -12.32 -19.95 8.35
N SER A 12 -12.96 -20.71 9.26
CA SER A 12 -13.99 -20.13 10.12
C SER A 12 -13.35 -19.04 11.00
N PRO A 13 -14.10 -17.99 11.43
CA PRO A 13 -13.59 -17.00 12.37
C PRO A 13 -12.97 -17.68 13.58
N ALA A 14 -11.65 -17.58 13.70
CA ALA A 14 -10.86 -18.31 14.70
C ALA A 14 -10.34 -17.36 15.78
N ALA A 15 -9.65 -17.92 16.76
CA ALA A 15 -8.85 -17.14 17.69
C ALA A 15 -7.69 -16.45 16.94
N CYS A 16 -7.43 -15.17 17.23
CA CYS A 16 -6.27 -14.44 16.72
C CYS A 16 -4.97 -15.16 17.04
N ALA A 17 -4.13 -15.36 16.01
CA ALA A 17 -2.87 -16.08 16.12
C ALA A 17 -1.80 -15.39 17.01
N GLU A 18 -1.99 -14.11 17.35
CA GLU A 18 -1.01 -13.31 18.08
C GLU A 18 -1.43 -13.00 19.52
N CYS A 19 -2.67 -12.51 19.72
CA CYS A 19 -3.11 -12.02 21.03
C CYS A 19 -4.04 -12.96 21.78
N CYS A 20 -4.48 -14.07 21.18
CA CYS A 20 -5.34 -14.99 21.92
C CYS A 20 -4.54 -15.75 22.97
N THR A 21 -5.07 -15.72 24.19
CA THR A 21 -4.60 -16.47 25.35
C THR A 21 -5.80 -17.12 26.01
N GLU A 22 -5.59 -17.95 27.03
CA GLU A 22 -6.68 -18.60 27.79
C GLU A 22 -7.72 -17.61 28.36
N THR A 23 -7.38 -16.33 28.49
CA THR A 23 -8.22 -15.29 29.10
C THR A 23 -8.75 -14.24 28.13
N VAL A 24 -8.20 -14.16 26.91
CA VAL A 24 -8.57 -13.16 25.90
C VAL A 24 -8.83 -13.87 24.58
N THR A 25 -10.07 -13.82 24.12
CA THR A 25 -10.46 -14.33 22.79
C THR A 25 -10.91 -13.15 21.93
N SER A 26 -10.08 -12.75 20.98
CA SER A 26 -10.47 -11.81 19.93
C SER A 26 -10.79 -12.57 18.64
N LEU A 27 -11.90 -12.23 18.01
CA LEU A 27 -12.29 -12.80 16.72
C LEU A 27 -11.28 -12.41 15.64
N ALA A 28 -10.73 -13.41 14.94
CA ALA A 28 -9.80 -13.22 13.85
C ALA A 28 -10.50 -13.43 12.51
N THR A 29 -10.70 -12.33 11.80
CA THR A 29 -11.37 -12.30 10.49
C THR A 29 -10.44 -11.88 9.37
N VAL A 30 -9.25 -11.35 9.68
CA VAL A 30 -8.38 -10.71 8.69
C VAL A 30 -7.12 -11.54 8.46
N CYS A 31 -6.76 -11.74 7.19
CA CYS A 31 -5.50 -12.35 6.78
C CYS A 31 -4.74 -11.42 5.82
N CYS A 32 -3.43 -11.64 5.70
CA CYS A 32 -2.58 -10.92 4.75
C CYS A 32 -2.12 -11.89 3.65
N LYS A 33 -2.25 -11.50 2.39
CA LYS A 33 -1.87 -12.31 1.23
C LYS A 33 -0.38 -12.33 0.95
N ASP A 34 0.29 -11.23 1.29
CA ASP A 34 1.71 -11.06 1.01
C ASP A 34 2.59 -11.63 2.13
N CYS A 35 1.98 -11.90 3.30
CA CYS A 35 2.68 -12.50 4.44
C CYS A 35 2.73 -14.01 4.30
N LEU A 36 3.93 -14.59 4.37
CA LEU A 36 4.13 -16.04 4.28
C LEU A 36 3.52 -16.84 5.44
N ASN A 37 3.12 -16.18 6.53
CA ASN A 37 2.57 -16.87 7.70
C ASN A 37 1.12 -17.35 7.50
N CYS A 38 0.37 -16.80 6.52
CA CYS A 38 -1.00 -17.22 6.16
C CYS A 38 -1.96 -17.53 7.34
N ARG A 39 -1.93 -16.73 8.42
CA ARG A 39 -2.80 -16.87 9.60
C ARG A 39 -3.87 -15.78 9.65
N LEU A 40 -4.92 -16.03 10.43
CA LEU A 40 -5.95 -15.05 10.76
C LEU A 40 -5.55 -14.24 12.00
N TYR A 41 -5.79 -12.94 11.93
CA TYR A 41 -5.56 -11.98 13.01
C TYR A 41 -6.81 -11.15 13.25
N CYS A 42 -6.94 -10.63 14.47
CA CYS A 42 -7.85 -9.53 14.74
C CYS A 42 -7.29 -8.22 14.15
N HIS A 43 -8.13 -7.19 14.07
CA HIS A 43 -7.79 -5.90 13.44
C HIS A 43 -6.56 -5.25 14.08
N SER A 44 -6.48 -5.23 15.42
CA SER A 44 -5.39 -4.59 16.15
C SER A 44 -4.04 -5.28 15.90
N CYS A 45 -4.00 -6.61 15.92
CA CYS A 45 -2.80 -7.37 15.62
C CYS A 45 -2.39 -7.20 14.16
N MET A 46 -3.35 -7.18 13.23
CA MET A 46 -3.06 -6.93 11.81
C MET A 46 -2.35 -5.59 11.61
N VAL A 47 -2.88 -4.52 12.21
CA VAL A 47 -2.28 -3.18 12.16
C VAL A 47 -0.90 -3.17 12.81
N ALA A 48 -0.74 -3.81 13.97
CA ALA A 48 0.53 -3.84 14.69
C ALA A 48 1.65 -4.53 13.88
N ILE A 49 1.36 -5.68 13.27
CA ILE A 49 2.31 -6.44 12.45
C ILE A 49 2.69 -5.66 11.17
N HIS A 50 1.73 -4.93 10.58
CA HIS A 50 1.94 -4.23 9.30
C HIS A 50 2.45 -2.80 9.44
N LYS A 51 2.77 -2.31 10.64
CA LYS A 51 3.34 -0.96 10.85
C LYS A 51 4.58 -0.66 10.00
N CYS A 52 5.39 -1.67 9.69
CA CYS A 52 6.57 -1.54 8.84
C CYS A 52 6.36 -2.09 7.41
N MET A 53 5.24 -2.78 7.17
CA MET A 53 4.87 -3.42 5.90
C MET A 53 3.53 -2.84 5.42
N LEU A 54 3.54 -1.52 5.21
CA LEU A 54 2.35 -0.69 5.02
C LEU A 54 1.60 -0.95 3.71
N LEU A 55 2.24 -1.65 2.76
CA LEU A 55 1.76 -1.88 1.39
C LEU A 55 1.46 -3.35 1.11
N HIS A 56 1.16 -4.14 2.15
CA HIS A 56 0.64 -5.48 1.95
C HIS A 56 -0.86 -5.48 1.68
N CYS A 57 -1.30 -6.46 0.90
CA CYS A 57 -2.70 -6.72 0.57
C CYS A 57 -3.32 -7.60 1.65
N ILE A 58 -4.43 -7.15 2.21
CA ILE A 58 -5.18 -7.90 3.22
C ILE A 58 -6.57 -8.26 2.69
N GLU A 59 -7.15 -9.30 3.28
CA GLU A 59 -8.54 -9.65 3.10
C GLU A 59 -9.21 -9.89 4.43
N GLU A 60 -10.52 -9.69 4.46
CA GLU A 60 -11.35 -9.98 5.62
C GLU A 60 -12.51 -10.90 5.27
N TRP A 61 -12.75 -11.87 6.15
CA TRP A 61 -13.92 -12.74 6.10
C TRP A 61 -15.19 -11.95 6.41
N ASN A 62 -16.10 -11.88 5.44
CA ASN A 62 -17.38 -11.17 5.59
C ASN A 62 -18.55 -12.08 6.01
N GLY A 63 -18.31 -13.38 6.18
CA GLY A 63 -19.35 -14.39 6.44
C GLY A 63 -19.47 -15.42 5.32
N ASP A 64 -19.23 -15.00 4.07
CA ASP A 64 -19.37 -15.84 2.88
C ASP A 64 -18.03 -16.08 2.16
N TYR A 65 -17.20 -15.04 2.04
CA TYR A 65 -15.90 -15.11 1.37
C TYR A 65 -14.91 -14.10 1.95
N PHE A 66 -13.63 -14.25 1.60
CA PHE A 66 -12.60 -13.26 1.87
C PHE A 66 -12.71 -12.11 0.87
N ALA A 67 -13.14 -10.95 1.34
CA ALA A 67 -13.21 -9.74 0.54
C ALA A 67 -11.91 -8.93 0.69
N PRO A 68 -11.40 -8.29 -0.38
CA PRO A 68 -10.32 -7.32 -0.28
C PRO A 68 -10.64 -6.24 0.75
N ARG A 69 -9.65 -5.92 1.58
CA ARG A 69 -9.76 -4.82 2.55
C ARG A 69 -8.50 -3.99 2.55
N SER A 70 -8.61 -2.72 2.94
CA SER A 70 -7.44 -1.84 3.09
C SER A 70 -6.97 -1.77 4.54
N LEU A 71 -5.65 -1.63 4.75
CA LEU A 71 -5.10 -1.37 6.09
C LEU A 71 -5.59 -0.04 6.66
N LYS A 72 -5.92 0.93 5.78
CA LYS A 72 -6.58 2.20 6.13
C LYS A 72 -7.88 1.98 6.89
N GLU A 73 -8.76 1.11 6.38
CA GLU A 73 -10.04 0.80 7.02
C GLU A 73 -9.89 0.14 8.39
N LEU A 74 -8.78 -0.56 8.61
CA LEU A 74 -8.45 -1.13 9.92
C LEU A 74 -7.83 -0.11 10.89
N GLY A 75 -7.62 1.13 10.44
CA GLY A 75 -7.07 2.22 11.24
C GLY A 75 -5.54 2.37 11.16
N LEU A 76 -4.88 1.75 10.18
CA LEU A 76 -3.44 1.99 9.96
C LEU A 76 -3.24 3.39 9.35
N TRP A 77 -2.37 4.17 9.99
CA TRP A 77 -1.99 5.50 9.54
C TRP A 77 -0.49 5.58 9.27
N ILE A 78 -0.13 6.18 8.13
CA ILE A 78 1.27 6.38 7.72
C ILE A 78 1.71 7.79 8.14
N GLN A 79 2.62 7.88 9.10
CA GLN A 79 3.25 9.15 9.45
C GLN A 79 4.54 9.35 8.66
N LEU A 80 4.61 10.40 7.83
CA LEU A 80 5.83 10.80 7.12
C LEU A 80 6.67 11.79 7.93
N GLY A 81 7.92 11.97 7.50
CA GLY A 81 8.83 12.97 8.03
C GLY A 81 9.56 12.57 9.32
N HIS A 82 9.20 11.45 9.93
CA HIS A 82 9.83 10.89 11.13
C HIS A 82 10.30 9.44 10.90
N PRO A 83 11.33 8.97 11.63
CA PRO A 83 11.66 7.55 11.72
C PRO A 83 10.49 6.70 12.21
N CYS A 84 10.54 5.40 11.89
CA CYS A 84 9.50 4.46 12.29
C CYS A 84 9.40 4.37 13.82
N GLY A 85 8.20 4.54 14.37
CA GLY A 85 7.93 4.50 15.81
C GLY A 85 8.01 5.85 16.53
N GLU A 86 8.47 6.92 15.88
CA GLU A 86 8.38 8.27 16.44
C GLU A 86 6.99 8.89 16.22
N HIS A 87 6.51 9.62 17.22
CA HIS A 87 5.26 10.37 17.13
C HIS A 87 5.53 11.81 16.64
N CYS A 88 4.80 12.23 15.62
CA CYS A 88 4.82 13.62 15.16
C CYS A 88 3.98 14.48 16.12
N THR A 89 4.51 15.63 16.53
CA THR A 89 3.77 16.60 17.35
C THR A 89 2.88 17.53 16.52
N ASN A 90 3.13 17.62 15.21
CA ASN A 90 2.35 18.46 14.29
C ASN A 90 2.07 17.72 12.97
N PRO A 91 1.27 16.63 13.00
CA PRO A 91 0.87 15.93 11.79
C PRO A 91 -0.10 16.78 10.96
N GLN A 92 0.06 16.75 9.65
CA GLN A 92 -0.85 17.34 8.69
C GLN A 92 -1.38 16.26 7.74
N PRO A 93 -2.69 15.97 7.76
CA PRO A 93 -3.24 14.94 6.89
C PRO A 93 -3.10 15.30 5.43
N ALA A 94 -2.95 14.26 4.60
CA ALA A 94 -3.14 14.38 3.17
C ALA A 94 -4.56 14.85 2.84
N PHE A 95 -4.73 15.42 1.64
CA PHE A 95 -6.02 15.96 1.20
C PHE A 95 -7.15 14.92 1.30
N ASP A 96 -8.27 15.30 1.91
CA ASP A 96 -9.46 14.46 2.15
C ASP A 96 -9.18 13.11 2.86
N ASP A 97 -8.12 13.01 3.67
CA ASP A 97 -7.68 11.77 4.33
C ASP A 97 -7.53 10.59 3.36
N ALA A 98 -7.29 10.88 2.07
CA ALA A 98 -7.22 9.90 1.01
C ALA A 98 -5.94 10.10 0.18
N PHE A 99 -5.02 9.16 0.31
CA PHE A 99 -3.81 9.12 -0.50
C PHE A 99 -3.69 7.77 -1.19
N THR A 100 -3.31 7.77 -2.46
CA THR A 100 -3.14 6.53 -3.24
C THR A 100 -1.66 6.19 -3.38
N ILE A 101 -1.26 4.98 -3.02
CA ILE A 101 0.08 4.45 -3.28
C ILE A 101 -0.02 3.31 -4.28
N ILE A 102 0.73 3.42 -5.38
CA ILE A 102 0.82 2.37 -6.40
C ILE A 102 2.05 1.52 -6.07
N ASP A 103 1.83 0.23 -5.84
CA ASP A 103 2.88 -0.78 -5.68
C ASP A 103 2.80 -1.84 -6.78
N SER A 104 3.76 -2.77 -6.83
CA SER A 104 3.81 -3.83 -7.84
C SER A 104 2.77 -4.92 -7.61
N THR A 105 2.30 -5.10 -6.37
CA THR A 105 1.27 -6.08 -6.04
C THR A 105 -0.14 -5.49 -6.10
N CYS A 106 -0.31 -4.24 -5.69
CA CYS A 106 -1.62 -3.62 -5.53
C CYS A 106 -1.59 -2.08 -5.54
N VAL A 107 -2.75 -1.47 -5.77
CA VAL A 107 -2.99 -0.04 -5.58
C VAL A 107 -3.67 0.16 -4.23
N HIS A 108 -2.98 0.83 -3.31
CA HIS A 108 -3.42 1.02 -1.94
C HIS A 108 -4.04 2.39 -1.74
N GLU A 109 -5.23 2.43 -1.17
CA GLU A 109 -5.73 3.63 -0.51
C GLU A 109 -5.26 3.65 0.94
N VAL A 110 -4.57 4.72 1.34
CA VAL A 110 -3.95 4.85 2.66
C VAL A 110 -4.34 6.18 3.33
N SER A 111 -4.39 6.16 4.67
CA SER A 111 -4.33 7.38 5.47
C SER A 111 -2.87 7.76 5.68
N LEU A 112 -2.52 9.00 5.35
CA LEU A 112 -1.14 9.46 5.33
C LEU A 112 -1.04 10.90 5.85
N ASP A 113 -0.16 11.11 6.83
CA ASP A 113 0.16 12.41 7.40
C ASP A 113 1.54 12.86 6.96
N PHE A 114 1.63 14.11 6.53
CA PHE A 114 2.87 14.84 6.40
C PHE A 114 3.29 15.41 7.76
N CYS A 115 4.59 15.49 8.01
CA CYS A 115 5.12 16.26 9.13
C CYS A 115 5.08 17.75 8.81
N SER A 116 4.63 18.57 9.77
CA SER A 116 4.67 20.03 9.70
C SER A 116 5.35 20.67 10.92
N CYS A 117 6.22 19.91 11.60
CA CYS A 117 7.11 20.44 12.64
C CYS A 117 8.06 21.51 12.07
N GLU A 118 8.71 22.30 12.94
CA GLU A 118 9.60 23.40 12.53
C GLU A 118 10.74 22.95 11.59
N THR A 119 11.27 21.74 11.80
CA THR A 119 12.34 21.16 10.98
C THR A 119 11.82 20.34 9.78
N ALA A 120 10.50 20.33 9.55
CA ALA A 120 9.87 19.54 8.52
C ALA A 120 10.40 19.92 7.13
N LYS A 121 10.57 18.89 6.29
CA LYS A 121 10.92 19.07 4.88
C LYS A 121 9.65 19.21 4.03
N LEU A 122 9.81 19.70 2.80
CA LEU A 122 8.70 19.78 1.85
C LEU A 122 8.04 18.39 1.64
N PRO A 123 6.71 18.32 1.39
CA PRO A 123 5.98 17.05 1.20
C PRO A 123 6.62 16.08 0.22
N ILE A 124 7.14 16.59 -0.91
CA ILE A 124 7.87 15.79 -1.90
C ILE A 124 9.10 15.10 -1.31
N ILE A 125 9.88 15.79 -0.49
CA ILE A 125 11.08 15.23 0.15
C ILE A 125 10.68 14.15 1.16
N GLN A 126 9.58 14.37 1.90
CA GLN A 126 9.08 13.39 2.86
C GLN A 126 8.66 12.08 2.19
N LEU A 127 7.97 12.16 1.05
CA LEU A 127 7.61 11.00 0.22
C LEU A 127 8.85 10.29 -0.32
N LEU A 128 9.79 11.05 -0.91
CA LEU A 128 11.00 10.47 -1.48
C LEU A 128 11.84 9.73 -0.44
N ARG A 129 11.93 10.25 0.79
CA ARG A 129 12.59 9.58 1.92
C ARG A 129 11.91 8.26 2.31
N HIS A 130 10.60 8.16 2.12
CA HIS A 130 9.82 6.94 2.30
C HIS A 130 9.80 6.03 1.06
N ARG A 131 10.68 6.28 0.08
CA ARG A 131 10.74 5.52 -1.17
C ARG A 131 9.46 5.61 -2.01
N LEU A 132 8.72 6.71 -1.86
CA LEU A 132 7.52 7.03 -2.62
C LEU A 132 7.83 8.16 -3.59
N PHE A 133 7.62 7.90 -4.88
CA PHE A 133 7.77 8.90 -5.93
C PHE A 133 6.41 9.54 -6.22
N PRO A 134 6.22 10.85 -5.96
CA PRO A 134 4.92 11.48 -6.14
C PRO A 134 4.55 11.67 -7.61
N ALA A 135 3.25 11.59 -7.91
CA ALA A 135 2.71 11.87 -9.23
C ALA A 135 2.77 13.37 -9.60
N THR A 136 2.72 14.26 -8.60
CA THR A 136 2.82 15.72 -8.77
C THR A 136 3.78 16.31 -7.74
N SER A 137 4.48 17.39 -8.13
CA SER A 137 5.39 18.09 -7.22
C SER A 137 4.67 18.98 -6.20
N VAL A 138 3.47 19.47 -6.56
CA VAL A 138 2.62 20.32 -5.71
C VAL A 138 1.40 19.51 -5.28
N ALA A 139 1.11 19.52 -3.97
CA ALA A 139 -0.02 18.83 -3.35
C ALA A 139 -0.24 17.39 -3.87
N PRO A 140 0.74 16.48 -3.66
CA PRO A 140 0.63 15.11 -4.13
C PRO A 140 -0.57 14.41 -3.49
N ARG A 141 -1.35 13.73 -4.32
CA ARG A 141 -2.46 12.84 -3.89
C ARG A 141 -2.19 11.37 -4.20
N THR A 142 -1.18 11.13 -5.03
CA THR A 142 -0.79 9.80 -5.46
C THR A 142 0.72 9.73 -5.51
N ALA A 143 1.26 8.59 -5.10
CA ALA A 143 2.66 8.24 -5.30
C ALA A 143 2.79 6.81 -5.79
N ALA A 144 3.91 6.50 -6.42
CA ALA A 144 4.30 5.15 -6.80
C ALA A 144 5.53 4.74 -5.99
N THR A 145 5.64 3.47 -5.60
CA THR A 145 6.88 2.96 -5.03
C THR A 145 8.00 2.99 -6.07
N PHE A 146 9.25 3.16 -5.64
CA PHE A 146 10.38 3.01 -6.58
C PHE A 146 10.43 1.61 -7.19
N ALA A 147 9.97 0.58 -6.46
CA ALA A 147 9.91 -0.80 -6.94
C ALA A 147 8.98 -0.95 -8.14
N VAL A 148 7.75 -0.39 -8.10
CA VAL A 148 6.83 -0.47 -9.24
C VAL A 148 7.35 0.33 -10.45
N LEU A 149 8.06 1.45 -10.21
CA LEU A 149 8.70 2.22 -11.28
C LEU A 149 9.83 1.43 -11.96
N ASP A 150 10.63 0.70 -11.18
CA ASP A 150 11.68 -0.19 -11.71
C ASP A 150 11.07 -1.35 -12.50
N HIS A 151 10.01 -1.96 -11.98
CA HIS A 151 9.30 -3.04 -12.67
C HIS A 151 8.74 -2.56 -14.02
N PHE A 152 8.08 -1.40 -14.03
CA PHE A 152 7.58 -0.81 -15.27
C PHE A 152 8.70 -0.49 -16.25
N HIS A 153 9.83 0.05 -15.78
CA HIS A 153 10.96 0.38 -16.63
C HIS A 153 11.49 -0.86 -17.36
N MET A 154 11.69 -1.96 -16.64
CA MET A 154 12.16 -3.22 -17.22
C MET A 154 11.17 -3.78 -18.26
N LEU A 155 9.88 -3.85 -17.93
CA LEU A 155 8.85 -4.34 -18.86
C LEU A 155 8.68 -3.45 -20.10
N SER A 156 8.86 -2.14 -19.95
CA SER A 156 8.80 -1.20 -21.07
C SER A 156 9.95 -1.42 -22.05
N LEU A 157 11.15 -1.71 -21.54
CA LEU A 157 12.34 -1.94 -22.36
C LEU A 157 12.31 -3.30 -23.05
N GLU A 158 11.96 -4.36 -22.32
CA GLU A 158 12.03 -5.74 -22.84
C GLU A 158 10.79 -6.14 -23.63
N GLY A 159 9.60 -5.77 -23.15
CA GLY A 159 8.32 -6.23 -23.69
C GLY A 159 7.57 -5.20 -24.54
N LYS A 160 8.09 -3.96 -24.66
CA LYS A 160 7.38 -2.82 -25.27
C LYS A 160 6.00 -2.57 -24.65
N VAL A 161 5.83 -2.92 -23.38
CA VAL A 161 4.58 -2.74 -22.65
C VAL A 161 4.32 -1.25 -22.47
N SER A 162 3.13 -0.78 -22.84
CA SER A 162 2.73 0.60 -22.60
C SER A 162 2.39 0.84 -21.13
N ALA A 163 2.52 2.08 -20.67
CA ALA A 163 2.10 2.47 -19.31
C ALA A 163 0.64 2.11 -19.00
N PHE A 164 -0.22 2.19 -20.01
CA PHE A 164 -1.63 1.86 -19.89
C PHE A 164 -1.88 0.36 -19.71
N GLU A 165 -1.19 -0.49 -20.47
CA GLU A 165 -1.28 -1.95 -20.30
C GLU A 165 -0.76 -2.39 -18.95
N PHE A 166 0.36 -1.82 -18.51
CA PHE A 166 0.92 -2.09 -17.19
C PHE A 166 -0.04 -1.67 -16.07
N TRP A 167 -0.62 -0.47 -16.15
CA TRP A 167 -1.65 -0.03 -15.20
C TRP A 167 -2.87 -0.96 -15.18
N ARG A 168 -3.36 -1.36 -16.36
CA ARG A 168 -4.52 -2.26 -16.45
C ARG A 168 -4.21 -3.61 -15.80
N ALA A 169 -3.00 -4.11 -15.95
CA ALA A 169 -2.55 -5.32 -15.27
C ALA A 169 -2.56 -5.13 -13.74
N LEU A 170 -1.99 -4.03 -13.22
CA LEU A 170 -2.00 -3.71 -11.79
C LEU A 170 -3.42 -3.54 -11.22
N ALA A 171 -4.30 -2.85 -11.94
CA ALA A 171 -5.69 -2.63 -11.54
C ALA A 171 -6.44 -3.96 -11.38
N ARG A 172 -6.19 -4.93 -12.26
CA ARG A 172 -6.78 -6.29 -12.19
C ARG A 172 -6.22 -7.15 -11.07
N THR A 173 -4.96 -6.92 -10.68
CA THR A 173 -4.38 -7.59 -9.51
C THR A 173 -4.97 -7.05 -8.21
N THR A 174 -5.26 -5.74 -8.19
CA THR A 174 -5.85 -5.01 -7.05
C THR A 174 -7.31 -5.40 -6.83
N ASP A 175 -8.12 -5.31 -7.88
CA ASP A 175 -9.52 -5.73 -7.87
C ASP A 175 -9.74 -6.79 -8.96
N LYS A 176 -9.81 -8.05 -8.54
CA LYS A 176 -10.06 -9.20 -9.43
C LYS A 176 -11.51 -9.24 -9.94
N THR A 177 -12.40 -8.43 -9.37
CA THR A 177 -13.82 -8.41 -9.71
C THR A 177 -14.19 -7.35 -10.76
N GLU A 178 -13.28 -6.41 -11.06
CA GLU A 178 -13.50 -5.25 -11.95
C GLU A 178 -14.71 -4.36 -11.56
N ILE A 179 -15.26 -4.49 -10.34
CA ILE A 179 -16.47 -3.78 -9.89
C ILE A 179 -16.15 -2.33 -9.55
N SER A 180 -14.92 -2.03 -9.12
CA SER A 180 -14.46 -0.67 -8.86
C SER A 180 -12.99 -0.51 -9.29
N PRO A 181 -12.71 -0.23 -10.57
CA PRO A 181 -11.35 0.00 -11.01
C PRO A 181 -10.78 1.23 -10.28
N PRO A 182 -9.54 1.17 -9.76
CA PRO A 182 -8.91 2.32 -9.14
C PRO A 182 -8.86 3.49 -10.13
N PRO A 183 -9.00 4.75 -9.67
CA PRO A 183 -9.00 5.91 -10.55
C PRO A 183 -7.71 5.95 -11.37
N VAL A 184 -7.83 6.23 -12.66
CA VAL A 184 -6.69 6.29 -13.59
C VAL A 184 -5.67 7.29 -13.06
N CYS A 185 -4.53 6.78 -12.62
CA CYS A 185 -3.46 7.61 -12.08
C CYS A 185 -2.93 8.59 -13.13
N ARG A 186 -2.73 9.86 -12.74
CA ARG A 186 -2.12 10.89 -13.61
C ARG A 186 -0.73 10.51 -14.11
N LEU A 187 -0.04 9.60 -13.42
CA LEU A 187 1.22 9.02 -13.91
C LEU A 187 1.02 8.44 -15.31
N ILE A 188 -0.08 7.71 -15.56
CA ILE A 188 -0.41 7.00 -16.83
C ILE A 188 -0.44 7.94 -18.04
N ASN A 189 -0.96 9.15 -17.85
CA ASN A 189 -1.03 10.17 -18.89
C ASN A 189 0.17 11.13 -18.87
N GLY A 190 1.00 11.06 -17.82
CA GLY A 190 2.29 11.72 -17.76
C GLY A 190 3.38 10.84 -18.38
N PRO A 191 4.61 11.34 -18.48
CA PRO A 191 5.68 10.56 -19.05
C PRO A 191 6.33 9.76 -17.92
N TRP A 192 5.87 8.52 -17.69
CA TRP A 192 6.57 7.55 -16.84
C TRP A 192 8.07 7.48 -17.21
N LEU A 193 8.37 7.63 -18.51
CA LEU A 193 9.72 7.72 -19.07
C LEU A 193 10.50 8.99 -18.67
N SER A 194 9.83 10.12 -18.44
CA SER A 194 10.47 11.33 -17.90
C SER A 194 10.72 11.20 -16.40
N LEU A 195 9.89 10.48 -15.66
CA LEU A 195 10.09 10.22 -14.23
C LEU A 195 11.30 9.31 -13.99
N ILE A 196 11.57 8.36 -14.91
CA ILE A 196 12.81 7.56 -14.94
C ILE A 196 14.04 8.46 -15.12
N HIS A 197 13.97 9.51 -15.95
CA HIS A 197 15.05 10.48 -16.10
C HIS A 197 15.24 11.37 -14.86
N VAL A 198 14.15 11.76 -14.18
CA VAL A 198 14.22 12.54 -12.94
C VAL A 198 14.83 11.74 -11.79
N ARG A 199 14.62 10.41 -11.73
CA ARG A 199 15.32 9.54 -10.76
C ARG A 199 16.84 9.67 -10.88
N ARG A 200 17.38 9.73 -12.10
CA ARG A 200 18.82 9.95 -12.35
C ARG A 200 19.36 11.30 -11.84
N ILE A 201 18.50 12.29 -11.65
CA ILE A 201 18.86 13.63 -11.17
C ILE A 201 18.76 13.70 -9.64
N VAL A 202 17.76 13.05 -9.04
CA VAL A 202 17.49 13.12 -7.59
C VAL A 202 18.32 12.10 -6.78
N THR A 203 18.82 11.02 -7.40
CA THR A 203 19.63 9.99 -6.72
C THR A 203 21.13 10.07 -7.01
N LYS A 204 21.63 11.16 -7.60
CA LYS A 204 23.08 11.39 -7.64
C LYS A 204 23.54 11.88 -6.25
N PRO A 205 24.57 11.27 -5.66
CA PRO A 205 25.12 11.70 -4.38
C PRO A 205 25.64 13.14 -4.44
#